data_AF-A0A2N6QF70-F1
#
_entry.id   AF-A0A2N6QF70-F1
#
_cell.length_a   1.000
_cell.length_b   1.000
_cell.length_c   1.000
_cell.angle_alpha   90.00
_cell.angle_beta   90.00
_cell.angle_gamma   90.00
#
_symmetry.space_group_name_H-M   'P 1'
#
loop_
_entity.id
_entity.type
_entity.pdbx_description
1 polymer ?
#
loop_
_entity_poly.entity_id
_entity_poly.type
_entity_poly.pdbx_seq_one_letter_code
_entity_poly.pdbx_strand_id
1 'polypeptide(L)' 'MFDKPDYSHIARDTEVTIEITAEEVAAIFWAYDRGINAMDEASMQKLDAVINKLKYELWP' A
#
# COMPACT_ATOMS: atom_id res chain seq x y z
N MET A 1 -15.37 11.08 17.96
CA MET A 1 -14.00 10.68 17.60
C MET A 1 -14.13 9.23 17.17
N PHE A 2 -14.06 8.94 15.86
CA PHE A 2 -14.16 7.55 15.42
C PHE A 2 -12.89 6.85 15.88
N ASP A 3 -13.02 5.90 16.81
CA ASP A 3 -11.88 5.16 17.32
C ASP A 3 -11.19 4.47 16.15
N LYS A 4 -9.88 4.73 16.02
CA LYS A 4 -9.03 4.11 15.02
C LYS A 4 -9.12 2.59 15.18
N PRO A 5 -9.20 1.80 14.09
CA PRO A 5 -9.18 0.34 14.19
C PRO A 5 -7.96 -0.15 14.97
N ASP A 6 -8.18 -1.09 15.91
CA ASP A 6 -7.11 -1.72 16.68
C ASP A 6 -6.65 -3.03 16.02
N TYR A 7 -5.40 -3.02 15.53
CA TYR A 7 -4.75 -4.17 14.88
C TYR A 7 -3.67 -4.83 15.77
N SER A 8 -3.56 -4.47 17.05
CA SER A 8 -2.51 -4.95 17.97
C SER A 8 -2.47 -6.48 18.12
N HIS A 9 -3.57 -7.18 17.82
CA HIS A 9 -3.69 -8.63 17.89
C HIS A 9 -3.15 -9.37 16.65
N ILE A 10 -2.88 -8.67 15.53
CA ILE A 10 -2.33 -9.25 14.30
C ILE A 10 -1.05 -8.55 13.82
N ALA A 11 -0.85 -7.28 14.17
CA ALA A 11 0.33 -6.53 13.77
C ALA A 11 1.57 -7.04 14.52
N ARG A 12 2.61 -7.37 13.77
CA ARG A 12 3.88 -7.86 14.29
C ARG A 12 5.02 -7.41 13.38
N ASP A 13 6.22 -7.29 13.93
CA ASP A 13 7.42 -7.08 13.14
C ASP A 13 7.66 -8.30 12.24
N THR A 14 7.78 -8.07 10.94
CA THR A 14 8.01 -9.11 9.94
C THR A 14 8.63 -8.52 8.69
N GLU A 15 9.33 -9.35 7.94
CA GLU A 15 9.80 -9.04 6.59
C GLU A 15 8.90 -9.77 5.59
N VAL A 16 8.49 -9.09 4.53
CA VAL A 16 7.72 -9.65 3.41
C VAL A 16 8.32 -9.18 2.10
N THR A 17 8.23 -10.01 1.07
CA THR A 17 8.68 -9.68 -0.28
C THR A 17 7.49 -9.77 -1.22
N ILE A 18 7.33 -8.77 -2.10
CA ILE A 18 6.31 -8.78 -3.14
C ILE A 18 6.95 -8.48 -4.50
N GLU A 19 6.36 -9.05 -5.55
CA GLU A 19 6.71 -8.67 -6.92
C GLU A 19 5.86 -7.47 -7.37
N ILE A 20 6.52 -6.43 -7.87
CA ILE A 20 5.89 -5.22 -8.38
C ILE A 20 6.36 -4.90 -9.79
N THR A 21 5.44 -4.35 -10.57
CA THR A 21 5.65 -3.92 -11.95
C THR A 21 6.24 -2.50 -12.00
N ALA A 22 6.77 -2.10 -13.16
CA ALA A 22 7.29 -0.75 -13.35
C ALA A 22 6.22 0.35 -13.13
N GLU A 23 4.96 0.09 -13.51
CA GLU A 23 3.84 1.02 -13.30
C GLU A 23 3.51 1.18 -11.80
N GLU A 24 3.55 0.09 -11.05
CA GLU A 24 3.36 0.10 -9.60
C GLU A 24 4.50 0.85 -8.90
N VAL A 25 5.76 0.67 -9.35
CA VAL A 25 6.90 1.44 -8.85
C VAL A 25 6.71 2.95 -9.13
N ALA A 26 6.28 3.32 -10.34
CA ALA A 26 6.01 4.71 -10.68
C ALA A 26 4.90 5.32 -9.80
N ALA A 27 3.85 4.55 -9.49
CA ALA A 27 2.78 4.97 -8.59
C ALA A 27 3.30 5.21 -7.17
N ILE A 28 4.20 4.36 -6.65
CA ILE A 28 4.85 4.56 -5.34
C ILE A 28 5.64 5.88 -5.33
N PHE A 29 6.45 6.13 -6.37
CA PHE A 29 7.25 7.35 -6.44
C PHE A 29 6.38 8.60 -6.53
N TRP A 30 5.33 8.58 -7.35
CA TRP A 30 4.40 9.70 -7.43
C TRP A 30 3.69 9.95 -6.10
N ALA A 31 3.17 8.90 -5.46
CA ALA A 31 2.53 9.00 -4.15
C ALA A 31 3.45 9.63 -3.10
N TYR A 32 4.74 9.27 -3.12
CA TYR A 32 5.74 9.82 -2.20
C TYR A 32 6.09 11.28 -2.54
N ASP A 33 6.37 11.59 -3.81
CA ASP A 33 6.89 12.90 -4.23
C ASP A 33 5.83 13.99 -4.26
N ARG A 34 4.59 13.66 -4.63
CA ARG A 34 3.50 14.64 -4.83
C ARG A 34 2.27 14.40 -3.96
N GLY A 35 2.24 13.30 -3.22
CA GLY A 35 1.11 12.91 -2.38
C GLY A 35 0.01 12.19 -3.16
N ILE A 36 -0.71 11.32 -2.44
CA ILE A 36 -1.79 10.48 -2.97
C ILE A 36 -2.91 11.33 -3.60
N ASN A 37 -3.26 12.47 -3.00
CA ASN A 37 -4.34 13.34 -3.50
C ASN A 37 -4.09 13.92 -4.90
N ALA A 38 -2.86 13.87 -5.41
CA ALA A 38 -2.48 14.37 -6.72
C ALA A 38 -2.49 13.30 -7.82
N MET A 39 -2.73 12.03 -7.48
CA MET A 39 -2.69 10.92 -8.42
C MET A 39 -4.00 10.78 -9.18
N ASP A 40 -3.92 10.33 -10.44
CA ASP A 40 -5.10 9.90 -11.19
C ASP A 40 -5.62 8.53 -10.71
N GLU A 41 -6.83 8.18 -11.12
CA GLU A 41 -7.50 6.94 -10.70
C GLU A 41 -6.70 5.69 -11.10
N ALA A 42 -6.09 5.69 -12.28
CA ALA A 42 -5.30 4.55 -12.75
C ALA A 42 -4.07 4.33 -11.87
N SER A 43 -3.33 5.39 -11.53
CA SER A 43 -2.17 5.32 -10.65
C SER A 43 -2.58 4.98 -9.22
N MET A 44 -3.74 5.45 -8.77
CA MET A 44 -4.32 5.06 -7.47
C MET A 44 -4.54 3.55 -7.41
N GLN A 45 -5.15 2.96 -8.43
CA GLN A 45 -5.39 1.52 -8.51
C GLN A 45 -4.08 0.72 -8.48
N LYS A 46 -2.99 1.25 -9.07
CA LYS A 46 -1.66 0.62 -9.01
C LYS A 46 -1.07 0.68 -7.59
N LEU A 47 -1.22 1.81 -6.90
CA LEU A 47 -0.79 1.93 -5.50
C LEU A 47 -1.59 0.99 -4.59
N ASP A 48 -2.92 0.93 -4.78
CA ASP A 48 -3.79 0.02 -4.06
C ASP A 48 -3.44 -1.44 -4.32
N ALA A 49 -3.05 -1.80 -5.54
CA ALA A 49 -2.58 -3.15 -5.86
C ALA A 49 -1.32 -3.52 -5.06
N VAL A 50 -0.35 -2.60 -4.94
CA VAL A 50 0.84 -2.80 -4.09
C VAL A 50 0.45 -2.99 -2.63
N ILE A 51 -0.42 -2.14 -2.10
CA ILE A 51 -0.89 -2.24 -0.71
C ILE A 51 -1.62 -3.57 -0.49
N ASN A 52 -2.42 -4.03 -1.46
CA ASN A 52 -3.12 -5.30 -1.36
C ASN A 52 -2.16 -6.50 -1.38
N LYS A 53 -1.10 -6.47 -2.21
CA LYS A 53 -0.04 -7.49 -2.19
C LYS A 53 0.65 -7.56 -0.84
N LEU A 54 1.05 -6.40 -0.28
CA LEU A 54 1.63 -6.33 1.07
C LEU A 54 0.69 -6.87 2.13
N LYS A 55 -0.58 -6.44 2.11
CA LYS A 55 -1.61 -6.91 3.04
C LYS A 55 -1.71 -8.44 2.99
N TYR A 56 -1.78 -9.03 1.80
CA TYR A 56 -1.90 -10.48 1.63
C TYR A 56 -0.72 -11.25 2.22
N GLU A 57 0.51 -10.78 2.00
CA GLU A 57 1.71 -11.40 2.59
C GLU A 57 1.79 -11.22 4.12
N LEU A 58 1.31 -10.09 4.64
CA LEU A 58 1.29 -9.82 6.08
C LEU A 58 0.20 -10.65 6.80
N TRP A 59 -0.97 -10.75 6.19
CA TRP A 59 -2.15 -11.43 6.73
C TRP A 59 -3.14 -11.82 5.61
N PRO A 60 -3.16 -13.10 5.20
CA PRO A 60 -4.05 -13.62 4.17
C PRO A 60 -5.56 -13.48 4.46
#